data_AF-A0A1Z9PM13-F1
#
_entry.id   AF-A0A1Z9PM13-F1
#
_cell.length_a   1.000
_cell.length_b   1.000
_cell.length_c   1.000
_cell.angle_alpha   90.00
_cell.angle_beta   90.00
_cell.angle_gamma   90.00
#
_symmetry.space_group_name_H-M   'P 1'
#
loop_
_entity.id
_entity.type
_entity.pdbx_description
1 polymer ?
#
loop_
_entity_poly.entity_id
_entity_poly.type
_entity_poly.pdbx_seq_one_letter_code
_entity_poly.pdbx_strand_id
1 'polypeptide(L)'
;MSIKFTNNAVTTLSSAISNTATTLPLTDGSTFPALSGSGDYCYVTMQDTISGAIEVVKATARSGNSLTVVRAQEGTTASAFDSGKKVELRITAQGLTDLAEIPTQSGQNGRFLTTDGSTVSWATVQAGFQESKAYFFASF
;
A
#
# COMPACT_ATOMS: atom_id res chain seq x y z
N MET A 1 -0.57 1.26 9.79
CA MET A 1 0.23 1.08 8.57
C MET A 1 -0.61 1.48 7.40
N SER A 2 -0.22 2.49 6.64
CA SER A 2 -0.95 2.89 5.43
C SER A 2 0.02 3.14 4.28
N ILE A 3 -0.36 2.71 3.09
CA ILE A 3 0.38 3.06 1.88
C ILE A 3 0.16 4.55 1.57
N LYS A 4 1.24 5.28 1.26
CA LYS A 4 1.24 6.71 0.94
C LYS A 4 1.63 6.96 -0.51
N PHE A 5 1.03 7.99 -1.07
CA PHE A 5 1.27 8.43 -2.44
C PHE A 5 1.43 9.95 -2.49
N THR A 6 2.28 10.42 -3.39
CA THR A 6 2.32 11.82 -3.87
C THR A 6 2.35 11.80 -5.38
N ASN A 7 1.77 12.82 -6.00
CA ASN A 7 1.80 12.95 -7.45
C ASN A 7 3.23 13.28 -7.90
N ASN A 8 3.68 12.61 -8.96
CA ASN A 8 4.92 12.94 -9.67
C ASN A 8 6.19 12.89 -8.78
N ALA A 9 6.23 12.01 -7.78
CA ALA A 9 7.43 11.81 -6.96
C ALA A 9 8.54 11.16 -7.81
N VAL A 10 9.47 11.99 -8.29
CA VAL A 10 10.61 11.60 -9.12
C VAL A 10 11.85 12.33 -8.63
N THR A 11 12.98 11.62 -8.57
CA THR A 11 14.29 12.18 -8.22
C THR A 11 15.39 11.28 -8.77
N THR A 12 16.64 11.54 -8.40
CA THR A 12 17.79 10.67 -8.65
C THR A 12 18.52 10.31 -7.36
N LEU A 13 19.30 9.23 -7.39
CA LEU A 13 20.25 8.93 -6.32
C LEU A 13 21.35 10.01 -6.27
N SER A 14 21.67 10.52 -5.09
CA SER A 14 22.76 11.49 -4.92
C SER A 14 24.13 10.82 -4.79
N SER A 15 24.18 9.54 -4.40
CA SER A 15 25.40 8.71 -4.41
C SER A 15 25.08 7.26 -4.76
N ALA A 16 26.11 6.50 -5.14
CA ALA A 16 25.97 5.09 -5.47
C ALA A 16 25.58 4.24 -4.25
N ILE A 17 24.83 3.16 -4.49
CA ILE A 17 24.40 2.20 -3.48
C ILE A 17 24.76 0.77 -3.90
N SER A 18 25.07 -0.08 -2.91
CA SER A 18 25.20 -1.52 -3.13
C SER A 18 23.83 -2.21 -3.21
N ASN A 19 23.84 -3.50 -3.58
CA ASN A 19 22.68 -4.37 -3.54
C ASN A 19 22.19 -4.73 -2.11
N THR A 20 22.95 -4.39 -1.08
CA THR A 20 22.58 -4.60 0.33
C THR A 20 22.24 -3.32 1.07
N ALA A 21 22.43 -2.14 0.44
CA ALA A 21 22.14 -0.86 1.07
C ALA A 21 20.64 -0.73 1.37
N THR A 22 20.28 -0.46 2.63
CA THR A 22 18.90 -0.24 3.07
C THR A 22 18.53 1.24 3.15
N THR A 23 19.43 2.12 2.74
CA THR A 23 19.26 3.57 2.76
C THR A 23 19.53 4.11 1.36
N LEU A 24 18.54 4.78 0.77
CA LEU A 24 18.66 5.43 -0.53
C LEU A 24 18.94 6.92 -0.31
N PRO A 25 20.15 7.40 -0.67
CA PRO A 25 20.44 8.82 -0.69
C PRO A 25 19.85 9.44 -1.96
N LEU A 26 18.95 10.40 -1.81
CA LEU A 26 18.28 11.09 -2.90
C LEU A 26 18.90 12.47 -3.13
N THR A 27 18.77 12.99 -4.35
CA THR A 27 19.10 14.39 -4.65
C THR A 27 18.09 15.33 -4.00
N ASP A 28 16.80 15.04 -4.18
CA ASP A 28 15.70 15.71 -3.50
C ASP A 28 14.67 14.67 -3.05
N GLY A 29 14.53 14.50 -1.74
CA GLY A 29 13.54 13.61 -1.15
C GLY A 29 12.20 14.28 -0.91
N SER A 30 12.10 15.62 -1.03
CA SER A 30 10.92 16.40 -0.64
C SER A 30 9.66 16.03 -1.43
N THR A 31 9.83 15.56 -2.67
CA THR A 31 8.77 15.13 -3.59
C THR A 31 8.05 13.86 -3.15
N PHE A 32 8.70 13.01 -2.34
CA PHE A 32 8.14 11.78 -1.79
C PHE A 32 7.23 12.07 -0.58
N PRO A 33 6.24 11.22 -0.28
CA PRO A 33 5.37 11.42 0.88
C PRO A 33 6.17 11.46 2.18
N ALA A 34 5.69 12.27 3.13
CA ALA A 34 6.09 12.12 4.52
C ALA A 34 5.59 10.77 5.05
N LEU A 35 6.46 10.00 5.69
CA LEU A 35 6.16 8.70 6.29
C LEU A 35 6.23 8.83 7.82
N SER A 36 5.35 9.65 8.39
CA SER A 36 5.35 10.01 9.82
C SER A 36 4.36 9.20 10.67
N GLY A 37 3.37 8.55 10.06
CA GLY A 37 2.45 7.65 10.76
C GLY A 37 3.08 6.28 11.03
N SER A 38 2.60 5.62 12.10
CA SER A 38 3.11 4.30 12.49
C SER A 38 2.93 3.26 11.37
N GLY A 39 4.08 2.86 10.82
CA GLY A 39 4.23 1.95 9.69
C GLY A 39 3.57 2.44 8.39
N ASP A 40 3.58 3.75 8.18
CA ASP A 40 3.41 4.30 6.83
C ASP A 40 4.53 3.83 5.91
N TYR A 41 4.19 3.63 4.64
CA TYR A 41 5.17 3.24 3.64
C TYR A 41 4.75 3.69 2.25
N CYS A 42 5.68 3.69 1.30
CA CYS A 42 5.37 3.78 -0.12
C CYS A 42 6.25 2.84 -0.92
N TYR A 43 5.79 2.44 -2.10
CA TYR A 43 6.61 1.71 -3.05
C TYR A 43 7.35 2.68 -3.96
N VAL A 44 8.63 2.43 -4.14
CA VAL A 44 9.53 3.24 -4.96
C VAL A 44 10.23 2.31 -5.94
N THR A 45 10.37 2.73 -7.18
CA THR A 45 11.12 2.01 -8.21
C THR A 45 12.42 2.74 -8.50
N MET A 46 13.53 2.02 -8.40
CA MET A 46 14.81 2.44 -8.96
C MET A 46 14.93 1.87 -10.37
N GLN A 47 15.39 2.71 -11.29
CA GLN A 47 15.64 2.29 -12.67
C GLN A 47 16.97 2.81 -13.16
N ASP A 48 17.77 1.89 -13.69
CA ASP A 48 18.92 2.20 -14.51
C ASP A 48 18.59 1.94 -15.98
N THR A 49 18.48 3.01 -16.75
CA THR A 49 18.19 2.95 -18.18
C THR A 49 19.36 2.46 -19.02
N ILE A 50 20.57 2.39 -18.44
CA ILE A 50 21.77 1.90 -19.13
C ILE A 50 21.88 0.38 -19.00
N SER A 51 21.86 -0.14 -17.77
CA SER A 51 21.91 -1.60 -17.53
C SER A 51 20.56 -2.31 -17.73
N GLY A 52 19.45 -1.56 -17.75
CA GLY A 52 18.10 -2.11 -17.77
C GLY A 52 17.61 -2.61 -16.41
N ALA A 53 18.40 -2.45 -15.34
CA ALA A 53 18.02 -2.86 -14.01
C ALA A 53 16.81 -2.06 -13.51
N ILE A 54 15.80 -2.78 -13.01
CA ILE A 54 14.61 -2.23 -12.37
C ILE A 54 14.43 -2.94 -11.04
N GLU A 55 14.32 -2.16 -9.97
CA GLU A 55 14.09 -2.69 -8.63
C GLU A 55 12.95 -1.94 -7.96
N VAL A 56 11.98 -2.68 -7.42
CA VAL A 56 10.94 -2.13 -6.55
C VAL A 56 11.39 -2.28 -5.11
N VAL A 57 11.29 -1.21 -4.33
CA VAL A 57 11.62 -1.17 -2.91
C VAL A 57 10.46 -0.59 -2.12
N LYS A 58 10.34 -0.99 -0.85
CA LYS A 58 9.35 -0.45 0.07
C LYS A 58 10.04 0.55 0.99
N ALA A 59 9.77 1.84 0.83
CA ALA A 59 10.26 2.87 1.73
C ALA A 59 9.40 2.90 3.00
N THR A 60 10.03 2.76 4.16
CA THR A 60 9.35 2.69 5.47
C THR A 60 9.63 3.92 6.34
N ALA A 61 10.61 4.75 5.94
CA ALA A 61 10.87 6.04 6.58
C ALA A 61 11.50 7.00 5.58
N ARG A 62 11.25 8.31 5.78
CA ARG A 62 11.96 9.38 5.08
C ARG A 62 12.53 10.36 6.09
N SER A 63 13.82 10.65 5.99
CA SER A 63 14.49 11.70 6.75
C SER A 63 15.22 12.63 5.77
N GLY A 64 14.66 13.83 5.55
CA GLY A 64 15.17 14.76 4.53
C GLY A 64 15.25 14.09 3.16
N ASN A 65 16.46 14.02 2.61
CA ASN A 65 16.76 13.41 1.30
C ASN A 65 17.16 11.93 1.40
N SER A 66 16.78 11.23 2.45
CA SER A 66 17.12 9.83 2.66
C SER A 66 15.86 8.98 2.85
N LEU A 67 15.74 7.89 2.11
CA LEU A 67 14.70 6.88 2.33
C LEU A 67 15.31 5.63 2.97
N THR A 68 14.71 5.16 4.06
CA THR A 68 14.96 3.82 4.60
C THR A 68 14.04 2.85 3.89
N VAL A 69 14.60 1.76 3.35
CA VAL A 69 13.85 0.83 2.51
C VAL A 69 14.06 -0.64 2.87
N VAL A 70 13.08 -1.45 2.50
CA VAL A 70 13.24 -2.89 2.28
C VAL A 70 13.41 -3.12 0.77
N ARG A 71 14.51 -3.80 0.40
CA ARG A 71 14.93 -4.07 -0.99
C ARG A 71 14.14 -5.23 -1.62
N ALA A 72 14.27 -5.42 -2.93
CA ALA A 72 13.77 -6.60 -3.64
C ALA A 72 12.28 -6.92 -3.41
N GLN A 73 11.40 -5.94 -3.59
CA GLN A 73 9.95 -6.14 -3.48
C GLN A 73 9.35 -6.66 -4.79
N GLU A 74 8.17 -7.25 -4.69
CA GLU A 74 7.36 -7.68 -5.85
C GLU A 74 8.12 -8.58 -6.83
N GLY A 75 9.00 -9.45 -6.31
CA GLY A 75 9.78 -10.39 -7.10
C GLY A 75 10.98 -9.77 -7.84
N THR A 76 11.26 -8.48 -7.64
CA THR A 76 12.47 -7.83 -8.18
C THR A 76 13.73 -8.26 -7.43
N THR A 77 14.89 -8.14 -8.08
CA THR A 77 16.19 -8.49 -7.49
C THR A 77 16.93 -7.24 -7.02
N ALA A 78 17.46 -7.28 -5.79
CA ALA A 78 18.26 -6.18 -5.26
C ALA A 78 19.54 -5.98 -6.07
N SER A 79 19.73 -4.79 -6.62
CA SER A 79 20.85 -4.45 -7.51
C SER A 79 21.68 -3.28 -6.97
N ALA A 80 22.94 -3.19 -7.39
CA ALA A 80 23.72 -1.97 -7.19
C ALA A 80 23.26 -0.90 -8.21
N PHE A 81 23.24 0.36 -7.77
CA PHE A 81 22.91 1.49 -8.63
C PHE A 81 23.93 2.60 -8.40
N ASP A 82 24.45 3.16 -9.48
CA ASP A 82 25.34 4.33 -9.40
C ASP A 82 24.56 5.59 -8.98
N SER A 83 25.29 6.68 -8.73
CA SER A 83 24.67 8.01 -8.57
C SER A 83 23.95 8.43 -9.86
N GLY A 84 22.95 9.30 -9.72
CA GLY A 84 22.17 9.83 -10.84
C GLY A 84 21.10 8.89 -11.38
N LYS A 85 21.02 7.64 -10.89
CA LYS A 85 19.97 6.69 -11.31
C LYS A 85 18.61 7.14 -10.79
N LYS A 86 17.59 6.89 -11.60
CA LYS A 86 16.26 7.43 -11.38
C LYS A 86 15.56 6.70 -10.24
N VAL A 87 14.90 7.45 -9.38
CA VAL A 87 14.13 6.96 -8.23
C VAL A 87 12.73 7.57 -8.30
N GLU A 88 11.70 6.75 -8.40
CA GLU A 88 10.32 7.21 -8.64
C GLU A 88 9.34 6.49 -7.75
N LEU A 89 8.39 7.22 -7.18
CA LEU A 89 7.19 6.60 -6.64
C LEU A 89 6.34 6.15 -7.84
N ARG A 90 6.06 4.85 -7.92
CA ARG A 90 5.18 4.27 -8.93
C ARG A 90 4.03 3.56 -8.25
N ILE A 91 2.86 3.57 -8.89
CA ILE A 91 1.81 2.61 -8.56
C ILE A 91 2.32 1.23 -8.97
N THR A 92 2.26 0.28 -8.04
CA THR A 92 2.67 -1.11 -8.26
C THR A 92 1.50 -2.06 -8.02
N ALA A 93 1.65 -3.31 -8.44
CA ALA A 93 0.58 -4.29 -8.31
C ALA A 93 0.27 -4.56 -6.83
N GLN A 94 1.31 -4.80 -6.03
CA GLN A 94 1.17 -4.93 -4.58
C GLN A 94 0.67 -3.64 -3.94
N GLY A 95 1.12 -2.47 -4.42
CA GLY A 95 0.61 -1.19 -3.94
C GLY A 95 -0.89 -1.01 -4.12
N LEU A 96 -1.46 -1.48 -5.24
CA LEU A 96 -2.90 -1.45 -5.46
C LEU A 96 -3.64 -2.49 -4.61
N THR A 97 -3.05 -3.67 -4.41
CA THR A 97 -3.57 -4.68 -3.47
C THR A 97 -3.59 -4.17 -2.04
N ASP A 98 -2.53 -3.51 -1.60
CA ASP A 98 -2.39 -2.95 -0.26
C ASP A 98 -3.32 -1.76 -0.01
N LEU A 99 -3.70 -1.03 -1.08
CA LEU A 99 -4.68 0.05 -1.02
C LEU A 99 -6.12 -0.47 -0.94
N ALA A 100 -6.39 -1.68 -1.43
CA ALA A 100 -7.73 -2.24 -1.45
C ALA A 100 -8.17 -2.65 -0.03
N GLU A 101 -9.11 -1.92 0.55
CA GLU A 101 -9.68 -2.23 1.88
C GLU A 101 -10.75 -3.33 1.87
N ILE A 102 -10.97 -4.01 0.73
CA ILE A 102 -12.02 -5.03 0.64
C ILE A 102 -11.50 -6.32 1.31
N PRO A 103 -12.11 -6.79 2.42
CA PRO A 103 -11.69 -8.02 3.06
C PRO A 103 -11.99 -9.24 2.19
N THR A 104 -11.32 -10.36 2.48
CA THR A 104 -11.52 -11.62 1.76
C THR A 104 -13.01 -12.00 1.68
N GLN A 105 -13.47 -12.28 0.46
CA GLN A 105 -14.85 -12.70 0.19
C GLN A 105 -15.05 -14.22 0.34
N SER A 106 -13.97 -15.00 0.26
CA SER A 106 -14.03 -16.44 0.45
C SER A 106 -14.61 -16.77 1.84
N GLY A 107 -15.64 -17.61 1.87
CA GLY A 107 -16.33 -18.02 3.09
C GLY A 107 -17.41 -17.05 3.59
N GLN A 108 -17.76 -16.01 2.82
CA GLN A 108 -18.71 -14.97 3.24
C GLN A 108 -20.05 -15.03 2.47
N ASN A 109 -20.42 -16.22 1.96
CA ASN A 109 -21.67 -16.42 1.22
C ASN A 109 -22.89 -16.00 2.05
N GLY A 110 -23.84 -15.27 1.44
CA GLY A 110 -25.06 -14.79 2.10
C GLY A 110 -24.85 -13.65 3.09
N ARG A 111 -23.67 -13.03 3.09
CA ARG A 111 -23.33 -11.85 3.89
C ARG A 111 -23.15 -10.62 2.99
N PHE A 112 -23.24 -9.45 3.59
CA PHE A 112 -22.91 -8.19 2.94
C PHE A 112 -21.82 -7.47 3.73
N LEU A 113 -21.05 -6.64 3.02
CA LEU A 113 -20.04 -5.80 3.63
C LEU A 113 -20.71 -4.58 4.25
N THR A 114 -20.40 -4.28 5.50
CA THR A 114 -20.84 -3.07 6.20
C THR A 114 -19.62 -2.31 6.72
N THR A 115 -19.79 -1.01 6.96
CA THR A 115 -18.76 -0.16 7.55
C THR A 115 -19.41 0.86 8.50
N ASP A 116 -18.73 1.14 9.60
CA ASP A 116 -19.06 2.25 10.51
C ASP A 116 -18.29 3.54 10.16
N GLY A 117 -17.61 3.56 9.01
CA GLY A 117 -16.72 4.63 8.57
C GLY A 117 -15.29 4.53 9.09
N SER A 118 -14.99 3.55 9.95
CA SER A 118 -13.64 3.29 10.49
C SER A 118 -13.19 1.84 10.31
N THR A 119 -14.14 0.90 10.25
CA THR A 119 -13.88 -0.53 10.13
C THR A 119 -14.81 -1.15 9.11
N VAL A 120 -14.26 -2.04 8.29
CA VAL A 120 -15.04 -2.83 7.32
C VAL A 120 -15.30 -4.21 7.92
N SER A 121 -16.55 -4.64 7.95
CA SER A 121 -16.99 -5.90 8.57
C SER A 121 -18.03 -6.63 7.75
N TRP A 122 -18.09 -7.95 7.84
CA TRP A 122 -19.14 -8.75 7.21
C TRP A 122 -20.37 -8.86 8.12
N ALA A 123 -21.55 -8.49 7.62
CA ALA A 123 -22.84 -8.64 8.30
C ALA A 123 -23.71 -9.70 7.61
N THR A 124 -24.54 -10.40 8.38
CA THR A 124 -25.50 -11.37 7.85
C THR A 124 -26.74 -10.68 7.30
N VAL A 125 -27.28 -11.16 6.19
CA VAL A 125 -28.60 -10.72 5.71
C VAL A 125 -29.65 -11.20 6.72
N GLN A 126 -30.35 -10.27 7.40
CA GLN A 126 -31.40 -10.63 8.34
C GLN A 126 -32.61 -11.20 7.59
N ALA A 127 -32.81 -12.51 7.66
CA ALA A 127 -34.04 -13.13 7.22
C ALA A 127 -35.14 -12.84 8.25
N GLY A 128 -35.99 -11.85 7.97
CA GLY A 128 -37.24 -11.67 8.70
C GLY A 128 -37.69 -10.23 8.84
N PHE A 129 -38.55 -9.79 7.93
CA PHE A 129 -39.80 -9.24 8.43
C PHE A 129 -40.51 -10.44 9.06
N GLN A 130 -40.37 -10.63 10.37
CA GLN A 130 -41.11 -11.68 11.07
C GLN A 130 -42.57 -11.37 10.80
N GLU A 131 -43.29 -12.24 10.07
CA GLU A 131 -44.74 -12.11 9.96
C GLU A 131 -45.28 -12.02 11.38
N SER A 132 -45.71 -10.82 11.77
CA SER A 132 -46.36 -10.60 13.05
C SER A 132 -47.58 -11.51 13.03
N LYS A 133 -47.53 -12.60 13.78
CA LYS A 133 -48.68 -13.47 14.00
C LYS A 133 -49.82 -12.55 14.44
N ALA A 134 -50.77 -12.33 13.54
CA ALA A 134 -52.01 -11.68 13.86
C ALA A 134 -52.73 -12.61 14.85
N TYR A 135 -52.58 -12.35 16.15
CA TYR A 135 -53.40 -12.97 17.17
C TYR A 135 -54.82 -12.44 16.99
N PHE A 136 -55.58 -13.10 16.11
CA PHE A 136 -57.02 -12.93 16.05
C PHE A 136 -57.59 -13.58 17.30
N PHE A 137 -57.77 -12.79 18.37
CA PHE A 137 -58.60 -13.19 19.49
C PHE A 137 -60.04 -13.27 18.97
N ALA A 138 -60.47 -14.47 18.55
CA ALA A 138 -61.88 -14.75 18.38
C ALA A 138 -62.50 -14.85 19.77
N SER A 139 -63.39 -13.91 20.09
CA SER A 139 -64.23 -13.91 21.28
C SER A 139 -65.24 -15.06 21.24
N PHE A 140 -65.44 -15.73 22.38
CA PHE A 140 -66.73 -16.20 22.85
C PHE A 140 -66.82 -15.97 24.36
#